data_AF-A0A7S2KZE2-F1
#
_entry.id   AF-A0A7S2KZE2-F1
#
_cell.length_a   1.000
_cell.length_b   1.000
_cell.length_c   1.000
_cell.angle_alpha   90.00
_cell.angle_beta   90.00
_cell.angle_gamma   90.00
#
_symmetry.space_group_name_H-M   'P 1'
#
loop_
_entity.id
_entity.type
_entity.pdbx_description
1 polymer ?
#
loop_
_entity_poly.entity_id
_entity_poly.type
_entity_poly.pdbx_seq_one_letter_code
_entity_poly.pdbx_strand_id
1 'polypeptide(L)'
;ENVPEHQAITVKYKHADNPGVPCMLLFKDPRGTQVFSKHVGPDDQEHGKVSYLAQRAGEHRVCVHCTGSKWFHTAALKWELTVDMADTEFARTPALKENIKGVERTLLATLGRAEAISAENEYEKSAEIEFRDTSERMNSHVMWVSLFIMAIEGALVGWQIMHLRAFFKREKLI
;
A
#
# COMPACT_ATOMS: atom_id res chain seq x y z
N GLU A 1 34.86 -7.51 9.65
CA GLU A 1 35.15 -6.42 10.61
C GLU A 1 34.16 -6.52 11.76
N ASN A 2 34.57 -6.14 12.98
CA ASN A 2 33.70 -6.26 14.15
C ASN A 2 32.76 -5.05 14.18
N VAL A 3 31.48 -5.25 13.96
CA VAL A 3 30.50 -4.16 13.90
C VAL A 3 30.00 -3.88 15.33
N PRO A 4 30.03 -2.63 15.82
CA PRO A 4 29.50 -2.31 17.15
C PRO A 4 27.97 -2.33 17.16
N GLU A 5 27.41 -2.31 18.36
CA GLU A 5 25.97 -2.27 18.57
C GLU A 5 25.38 -0.96 18.03
N HIS A 6 24.17 -1.04 17.48
CA HIS A 6 23.43 0.05 16.86
C HIS A 6 24.11 0.71 15.65
N GLN A 7 25.09 0.04 15.01
CA GLN A 7 25.66 0.53 13.75
C GLN A 7 24.88 -0.01 12.54
N ALA A 8 24.58 0.88 11.60
CA ALA A 8 23.86 0.53 10.38
C ALA A 8 24.81 -0.09 9.34
N ILE A 9 24.50 -1.31 8.94
CA ILE A 9 25.17 -2.05 7.87
C ILE A 9 24.31 -1.91 6.63
N THR A 10 24.85 -1.27 5.59
CA THR A 10 24.17 -1.07 4.31
C THR A 10 24.83 -1.92 3.25
N VAL A 11 24.04 -2.73 2.53
CA VAL A 11 24.52 -3.57 1.45
C VAL A 11 23.84 -3.12 0.16
N LYS A 12 24.64 -2.66 -0.79
CA LYS A 12 24.22 -2.49 -2.18
C LYS A 12 24.56 -3.77 -2.92
N TYR A 13 23.61 -4.30 -3.67
CA TYR A 13 23.82 -5.48 -4.47
C TYR A 13 23.50 -5.19 -5.93
N LYS A 14 24.26 -5.82 -6.82
CA LYS A 14 23.97 -5.91 -8.24
C LYS A 14 24.04 -7.38 -8.64
N HIS A 15 22.98 -7.88 -9.26
CA HIS A 15 22.95 -9.20 -9.88
C HIS A 15 22.89 -9.01 -11.40
N ALA A 16 24.04 -9.12 -12.05
CA ALA A 16 24.13 -9.01 -13.51
C ALA A 16 24.04 -10.42 -14.12
N ASP A 17 23.37 -10.53 -15.27
CA ASP A 17 23.28 -11.76 -16.05
C ASP A 17 22.68 -12.96 -15.28
N ASN A 18 21.68 -12.71 -14.40
CA ASN A 18 21.00 -13.79 -13.68
C ASN A 18 20.09 -14.59 -14.64
N PRO A 19 20.36 -15.90 -14.89
CA PRO A 19 19.60 -16.72 -15.84
C PRO A 19 18.23 -17.17 -15.31
N GLY A 20 17.58 -16.37 -14.46
CA GLY A 20 16.28 -16.70 -13.88
C GLY A 20 16.34 -17.48 -12.57
N VAL A 21 17.49 -17.51 -11.87
CA VAL A 21 17.62 -18.24 -10.61
C VAL A 21 17.18 -17.35 -9.44
N PRO A 22 16.19 -17.76 -8.62
CA PRO A 22 15.83 -17.02 -7.43
C PRO A 22 16.93 -17.14 -6.37
N CYS A 23 17.31 -16.00 -5.80
CA CYS A 23 18.32 -15.90 -4.75
C CYS A 23 17.77 -15.18 -3.53
N MET A 24 18.40 -15.39 -2.39
CA MET A 24 18.08 -14.72 -1.13
C MET A 24 19.31 -14.04 -0.56
N LEU A 25 19.20 -12.76 -0.24
CA LEU A 25 20.19 -12.00 0.51
C LEU A 25 19.86 -12.09 2.00
N LEU A 26 20.79 -12.62 2.80
CA LEU A 26 20.59 -12.99 4.20
C LEU A 26 21.58 -12.23 5.07
N PHE A 27 21.10 -11.70 6.20
CA PHE A 27 21.95 -11.09 7.22
C PHE A 27 21.94 -11.98 8.45
N LYS A 28 23.12 -12.24 9.01
CA LYS A 28 23.30 -13.03 10.21
C LYS A 28 24.02 -12.24 11.29
N ASP A 29 23.49 -12.35 12.52
CA ASP A 29 24.09 -11.90 13.78
C ASP A 29 25.41 -12.68 14.04
N PRO A 30 26.33 -12.14 14.87
CA PRO A 30 27.49 -12.87 15.42
C PRO A 30 27.24 -14.31 15.91
N ARG A 31 26.06 -14.63 16.44
CA ARG A 31 25.60 -15.97 16.84
C ARG A 31 25.21 -16.87 15.67
N GLY A 32 25.23 -16.35 14.45
CA GLY A 32 24.81 -17.06 13.23
C GLY A 32 23.30 -17.09 13.00
N THR A 33 22.50 -16.44 13.83
CA THR A 33 21.04 -16.33 13.66
C THR A 33 20.71 -15.41 12.49
N GLN A 34 19.81 -15.82 11.61
CA GLN A 34 19.30 -14.98 10.53
C GLN A 34 18.40 -13.89 11.11
N VAL A 35 18.78 -12.63 10.89
CA VAL A 35 18.07 -11.45 11.41
C VAL A 35 17.32 -10.68 10.33
N PHE A 36 17.71 -10.85 9.07
CA PHE A 36 17.02 -10.26 7.92
C PHE A 36 17.21 -11.14 6.69
N SER A 37 16.20 -11.16 5.81
CA SER A 37 16.24 -11.84 4.53
C SER A 37 15.46 -11.09 3.47
N LYS A 38 16.04 -10.96 2.28
CA LYS A 38 15.37 -10.41 1.09
C LYS A 38 15.43 -11.42 -0.04
N HIS A 39 14.29 -11.71 -0.64
CA HIS A 39 14.20 -12.46 -1.89
C HIS A 39 14.58 -11.54 -3.06
N VAL A 40 15.37 -12.05 -4.00
CA VAL A 40 15.76 -11.38 -5.24
C VAL A 40 15.48 -12.35 -6.39
N GLY A 41 14.41 -12.07 -7.11
CA GLY A 41 13.98 -12.83 -8.28
C GLY A 41 14.48 -12.23 -9.61
N PRO A 42 14.12 -12.86 -10.73
CA PRO A 42 14.42 -12.33 -12.07
C PRO A 42 13.66 -11.04 -12.41
N ASP A 43 12.46 -10.86 -11.84
CA ASP A 43 11.63 -9.66 -12.08
C ASP A 43 12.03 -8.46 -11.19
N ASP A 44 12.92 -8.69 -10.21
CA ASP A 44 13.43 -7.62 -9.36
C ASP A 44 14.50 -6.79 -10.10
N GLN A 45 14.59 -5.52 -9.74
CA GLN A 45 15.60 -4.61 -10.29
C GLN A 45 17.02 -5.21 -10.15
N GLU A 46 17.83 -5.11 -11.21
CA GLU A 46 19.22 -5.60 -11.25
C GLU A 46 20.08 -5.05 -10.11
N HIS A 47 19.77 -3.82 -9.69
CA HIS A 47 20.45 -3.11 -8.62
C HIS A 47 19.49 -2.89 -7.46
N GLY A 48 19.97 -3.09 -6.24
CA GLY A 48 19.20 -2.77 -5.05
C GLY A 48 20.07 -2.41 -3.86
N LYS A 49 19.42 -1.87 -2.83
CA LYS A 49 20.03 -1.50 -1.56
C LYS A 49 19.19 -2.02 -0.42
N VAL A 50 19.83 -2.58 0.59
CA VAL A 50 19.21 -2.95 1.86
C VAL A 50 20.07 -2.46 3.01
N SER A 51 19.45 -2.11 4.13
CA SER A 51 20.15 -1.65 5.32
C SER A 51 19.59 -2.39 6.53
N TYR A 52 20.48 -2.81 7.43
CA TYR A 52 20.15 -3.47 8.69
C TYR A 52 20.89 -2.79 9.84
N LEU A 53 20.23 -2.65 10.98
CA LEU A 53 20.81 -2.06 12.18
C LEU A 53 21.32 -3.17 13.10
N ALA A 54 22.64 -3.20 13.35
CA ALA A 54 23.27 -4.20 14.21
C ALA A 54 22.71 -4.12 15.64
N GLN A 55 22.09 -5.19 16.13
CA GLN A 55 21.53 -5.26 17.49
C GLN A 55 22.54 -5.73 18.53
N ARG A 56 23.69 -6.25 18.10
CA ARG A 56 24.74 -6.76 18.98
C ARG A 56 26.09 -6.41 18.41
N ALA A 57 27.06 -6.10 19.25
CA ALA A 57 28.43 -5.96 18.79
C ALA A 57 29.00 -7.32 18.36
N GLY A 58 29.64 -7.39 17.20
CA GLY A 58 30.33 -8.59 16.73
C GLY A 58 30.47 -8.70 15.21
N GLU A 59 30.95 -9.87 14.78
CA GLU A 59 31.08 -10.21 13.36
C GLU A 59 29.72 -10.56 12.75
N HIS A 60 29.21 -9.67 11.88
CA HIS A 60 28.01 -9.95 11.10
C HIS A 60 28.37 -10.57 9.76
N ARG A 61 27.50 -11.44 9.25
CA ARG A 61 27.67 -12.08 7.94
C ARG A 61 26.53 -11.72 7.01
N VAL A 62 26.89 -11.29 5.81
CA VAL A 62 25.96 -11.09 4.69
C VAL A 62 26.18 -12.26 3.73
N CYS A 63 25.12 -13.01 3.45
CA CYS A 63 25.19 -14.20 2.60
C CYS A 63 24.22 -14.07 1.43
N VAL A 64 24.63 -14.52 0.26
CA VAL A 64 23.73 -14.73 -0.88
C VAL A 64 23.50 -16.24 -1.01
N HIS A 65 22.25 -16.65 -1.01
CA HIS A 65 21.84 -18.04 -1.15
C HIS A 65 20.94 -18.20 -2.36
N CYS A 66 21.43 -18.88 -3.40
CA CYS A 66 20.66 -19.16 -4.61
C CYS A 66 20.29 -20.64 -4.64
N THR A 67 19.00 -20.93 -4.79
CA THR A 67 18.54 -22.31 -4.97
C THR A 67 18.72 -22.71 -6.43
N GLY A 68 19.81 -23.43 -6.73
CA GLY A 68 20.08 -23.88 -8.10
C GLY A 68 19.05 -24.90 -8.60
N SER A 69 18.70 -24.82 -9.89
CA SER A 69 17.96 -25.89 -10.57
C SER A 69 18.94 -26.96 -11.04
N LYS A 70 18.83 -28.19 -10.55
CA LYS A 70 19.76 -29.29 -10.84
C LYS A 70 19.72 -29.81 -12.28
N TRP A 71 18.80 -29.31 -13.11
CA TRP A 71 18.49 -29.89 -14.42
C TRP A 71 19.14 -29.14 -15.60
N PHE A 72 19.40 -27.84 -15.49
CA PHE A 72 20.03 -27.06 -16.56
C PHE A 72 21.33 -26.44 -16.05
N HIS A 73 22.35 -26.45 -16.91
CA HIS A 73 23.71 -25.95 -16.71
C HIS A 73 23.93 -25.09 -15.46
N THR A 74 24.92 -25.45 -14.64
CA THR A 74 25.51 -24.57 -13.62
C THR A 74 26.07 -23.31 -14.29
N ALA A 75 25.20 -22.34 -14.53
CA ALA A 75 25.57 -21.01 -14.98
C ALA A 75 26.20 -20.29 -13.79
N ALA A 76 27.36 -19.69 -14.01
CA ALA A 76 28.01 -18.87 -12.99
C ALA A 76 27.15 -17.62 -12.74
N LEU A 77 26.66 -17.45 -11.52
CA LEU A 77 25.92 -16.28 -11.09
C LEU A 77 26.90 -15.16 -10.73
N LYS A 78 26.77 -14.00 -11.39
CA LYS A 78 27.62 -12.84 -11.11
C LYS A 78 26.92 -11.88 -10.15
N TRP A 79 27.46 -11.78 -8.93
CA TRP A 79 26.99 -10.86 -7.89
C TRP A 79 28.09 -9.89 -7.50
N GLU A 80 27.74 -8.61 -7.47
CA GLU A 80 28.59 -7.56 -6.91
C GLU A 80 27.93 -7.04 -5.64
N LEU A 81 28.64 -7.14 -4.52
CA LEU A 81 28.19 -6.72 -3.19
C LEU A 81 29.10 -5.60 -2.70
N THR A 82 28.51 -4.46 -2.36
CA THR A 82 29.21 -3.36 -1.71
C THR A 82 28.62 -3.17 -0.33
N VAL A 83 29.45 -3.35 0.70
CA VAL A 83 29.06 -3.19 2.10
C VAL A 83 29.58 -1.86 2.60
N ASP A 84 28.66 -0.96 2.90
CA ASP A 84 28.93 0.34 3.50
C ASP A 84 28.53 0.28 4.98
N MET A 85 29.47 0.52 5.88
CA MET A 85 29.19 0.73 7.30
C MET A 85 29.14 2.23 7.54
N ALA A 86 28.03 2.75 8.06
CA ALA A 86 27.94 4.17 8.36
C ALA A 86 28.84 4.45 9.57
N ASP A 87 29.96 5.15 9.36
CA ASP A 87 30.89 5.49 10.44
C ASP A 87 30.18 6.30 11.52
N THR A 88 30.13 5.76 12.74
CA THR A 88 29.57 6.47 13.90
C THR A 88 30.44 7.66 14.33
N GLU A 89 31.66 7.80 13.79
CA GLU A 89 32.50 8.99 14.01
C GLU A 89 31.90 10.25 13.37
N PHE A 90 31.11 10.11 12.30
CA PHE A 90 30.42 11.26 11.68
C PHE A 90 29.32 11.85 12.59
N ALA A 91 28.79 11.08 13.55
CA ALA A 91 27.84 11.59 14.55
C ALA A 91 28.45 12.61 15.53
N ARG A 92 29.79 12.72 15.59
CA ARG A 92 30.50 13.73 16.41
C ARG A 92 30.79 15.03 15.67
N THR A 93 30.61 15.08 14.35
CA THR A 93 30.85 16.32 13.60
C THR A 93 29.68 17.29 13.79
N PRO A 94 29.93 18.57 14.14
CA PRO A 94 28.87 19.55 14.36
C PRO A 94 28.01 19.76 13.11
N ALA A 95 28.59 19.61 11.91
CA ALA A 95 27.89 19.70 10.63
C ALA A 95 26.81 18.62 10.46
N LEU A 96 27.02 17.38 10.91
CA LEU A 96 25.99 16.33 10.83
C LEU A 96 24.87 16.57 11.86
N LYS A 97 25.21 17.11 13.04
CA LYS A 97 24.20 17.51 14.05
C LYS A 97 23.26 18.60 13.52
N GLU A 98 23.75 19.53 12.70
CA GLU A 98 22.90 20.51 12.01
C GLU A 98 22.01 19.87 10.93
N ASN A 99 22.53 18.89 10.18
CA ASN A 99 21.73 18.13 9.23
C ASN A 99 20.63 17.29 9.91
N ILE A 100 20.94 16.65 11.05
CA ILE A 100 19.95 15.93 11.86
C ILE A 100 18.87 16.88 12.39
N LYS A 101 19.25 18.07 12.86
CA LYS A 101 18.29 19.13 13.22
C LYS A 101 17.45 19.59 12.02
N GLY A 102 18.02 19.58 10.82
CA GLY A 102 17.29 19.83 9.57
C GLY A 102 16.21 18.78 9.33
N VAL A 103 16.58 17.50 9.43
CA VAL A 103 15.65 16.37 9.27
C VAL A 103 14.56 16.38 10.35
N GLU A 104 14.92 16.67 11.60
CA GLU A 104 13.97 16.81 12.71
C GLU A 104 12.93 17.90 12.44
N ARG A 105 13.35 19.06 11.91
CA ARG A 105 12.42 20.14 11.51
C ARG A 105 11.47 19.70 10.40
N THR A 106 11.97 18.97 9.40
CA THR A 106 11.14 18.46 8.32
C THR A 106 10.16 17.40 8.84
N LEU A 107 10.59 16.53 9.75
CA LEU A 107 9.72 15.54 10.41
C LEU A 107 8.61 16.22 11.21
N LEU A 108 8.94 17.19 12.05
CA LEU A 108 7.95 17.97 12.81
C LEU A 108 6.98 18.71 11.88
N ALA A 109 7.48 19.32 10.80
CA ALA A 109 6.63 19.95 9.79
C ALA A 109 5.70 18.96 9.07
N THR A 110 6.14 17.72 8.87
CA THR A 110 5.35 16.68 8.21
C THR A 110 4.31 16.08 9.16
N LEU A 111 4.67 15.90 10.43
CA LEU A 111 3.74 15.51 11.50
C LEU A 111 2.62 16.54 11.65
N GLY A 112 2.95 17.84 11.67
CA GLY A 112 1.93 18.89 11.73
C GLY A 112 0.99 18.90 10.52
N ARG A 113 1.49 18.58 9.32
CA ARG A 113 0.62 18.41 8.13
C ARG A 113 -0.26 17.17 8.23
N ALA A 114 0.28 16.06 8.72
CA ALA A 114 -0.48 14.82 8.91
C ALA A 114 -1.59 15.00 9.96
N GLU A 115 -1.32 15.74 11.03
CA GLU A 115 -2.31 16.08 12.06
C GLU A 115 -3.45 16.92 11.48
N ALA A 116 -3.14 17.94 10.67
CA ALA A 116 -4.15 18.73 9.96
C ALA A 116 -5.02 17.87 9.03
N ILE A 117 -4.40 16.96 8.26
CA ILE A 117 -5.13 16.01 7.39
C ILE A 117 -6.01 15.09 8.23
N SER A 118 -5.52 14.59 9.37
CA SER A 118 -6.30 13.69 10.22
C SER A 118 -7.55 14.37 10.77
N ALA A 119 -7.45 15.64 11.15
CA ALA A 119 -8.59 16.44 11.61
C ALA A 119 -9.62 16.69 10.49
N GLU A 120 -9.15 16.96 9.26
CA GLU A 120 -10.03 17.10 8.09
C GLU A 120 -10.75 15.79 7.76
N ASN A 121 -10.03 14.66 7.82
CA ASN A 121 -10.57 13.34 7.54
C ASN A 121 -11.63 12.92 8.59
N GLU A 122 -11.47 13.32 9.86
CA GLU A 122 -12.49 13.12 10.90
C GLU A 122 -13.76 13.93 10.65
N TYR A 123 -13.61 15.17 10.15
CA TYR A 123 -14.74 16.01 9.75
C TYR A 123 -15.48 15.43 8.54
N GLU A 124 -14.76 15.03 7.48
CA GLU A 124 -15.35 14.39 6.30
C GLU A 124 -16.10 13.10 6.65
N LYS A 125 -15.53 12.27 7.52
CA LYS A 125 -16.19 11.04 8.00
C LYS A 125 -17.49 11.34 8.74
N SER A 126 -17.51 12.38 9.58
CA SER A 126 -18.72 12.77 10.31
C SER A 126 -19.81 13.27 9.37
N ALA A 127 -19.44 14.07 8.36
CA ALA A 127 -20.34 14.53 7.32
C ALA A 127 -20.86 13.39 6.43
N GLU A 128 -20.01 12.40 6.09
CA GLU A 128 -20.41 11.22 5.33
C GLU A 128 -21.46 10.39 6.08
N ILE A 129 -21.29 10.20 7.39
CA ILE A 129 -22.25 9.47 8.24
C ILE A 129 -23.61 10.18 8.23
N GLU A 130 -23.64 11.51 8.36
CA GLU A 130 -24.86 12.31 8.32
C GLU A 130 -25.53 12.24 6.93
N PHE A 131 -24.74 12.32 5.86
CA PHE A 131 -25.23 12.20 4.49
C PHE A 131 -25.78 10.79 4.21
N ARG A 132 -25.13 9.74 4.73
CA ARG A 132 -25.56 8.35 4.59
C ARG A 132 -26.89 8.09 5.27
N ASP A 133 -27.07 8.56 6.52
CA ASP A 133 -28.34 8.44 7.25
C ASP A 133 -29.48 9.23 6.55
N THR A 134 -29.17 10.43 6.05
CA THR A 134 -30.14 11.23 5.27
C THR A 134 -30.54 10.53 3.97
N SER A 135 -29.58 9.94 3.26
CA SER A 135 -29.82 9.17 2.03
C SER A 135 -30.67 7.91 2.29
N GLU A 136 -30.37 7.16 3.36
CA GLU A 136 -31.15 5.98 3.77
C GLU A 136 -32.60 6.34 4.12
N ARG A 137 -32.81 7.44 4.87
CA ARG A 137 -34.16 7.91 5.23
C ARG A 137 -34.94 8.44 4.03
N MET A 138 -34.32 9.23 3.15
CA MET A 138 -34.98 9.74 1.95
C MET A 138 -35.37 8.61 0.97
N ASN A 139 -34.51 7.60 0.81
CA ASN A 139 -34.74 6.51 -0.14
C ASN A 139 -36.06 5.76 0.14
N SER A 140 -36.38 5.50 1.41
CA SER A 140 -37.61 4.80 1.78
C SER A 140 -38.86 5.60 1.42
N HIS A 141 -38.91 6.90 1.77
CA HIS A 141 -40.08 7.73 1.49
C HIS A 141 -40.30 7.93 -0.01
N VAL A 142 -39.24 8.13 -0.79
CA VAL A 142 -39.33 8.30 -2.24
C VAL A 142 -39.84 7.02 -2.92
N MET A 143 -39.40 5.84 -2.47
CA MET A 143 -39.90 4.55 -2.97
C MET A 143 -41.41 4.37 -2.72
N TRP A 144 -41.91 4.70 -1.53
CA TRP A 144 -43.33 4.58 -1.23
C TRP A 144 -44.20 5.54 -2.05
N VAL A 145 -43.75 6.78 -2.23
CA VAL A 145 -44.46 7.77 -3.05
C VAL A 145 -44.48 7.37 -4.52
N SER A 146 -43.37 6.84 -5.06
CA SER A 146 -43.31 6.41 -6.47
C SER A 146 -44.22 5.22 -6.76
N LEU A 147 -44.28 4.23 -5.85
CA LEU A 147 -45.21 3.10 -5.95
C LEU A 147 -46.68 3.56 -5.91
N PHE A 148 -47.00 4.54 -5.05
CA PHE A 148 -48.34 5.09 -4.95
C PHE A 148 -48.79 5.79 -6.25
N ILE A 149 -47.91 6.61 -6.84
CA ILE A 149 -48.19 7.29 -8.11
C ILE A 149 -48.39 6.28 -9.23
N MET A 150 -47.51 5.28 -9.35
CA MET A 150 -47.62 4.23 -10.37
C MET A 150 -48.95 3.47 -10.29
N ALA A 151 -49.42 3.17 -9.07
CA ALA A 151 -50.70 2.52 -8.86
C ALA A 151 -51.89 3.41 -9.29
N ILE A 152 -51.84 4.71 -8.95
CA ILE A 152 -52.88 5.67 -9.35
C ILE A 152 -52.92 5.83 -10.87
N GLU A 153 -51.78 6.01 -11.52
CA GLU A 153 -51.71 6.14 -12.98
C GLU A 153 -52.26 4.90 -13.67
N GLY A 154 -51.92 3.69 -13.20
CA GLY A 154 -52.46 2.45 -13.72
C GLY A 154 -53.99 2.36 -13.59
N ALA A 155 -54.53 2.75 -12.43
CA ALA A 155 -55.98 2.79 -12.22
C ALA A 155 -56.68 3.80 -13.14
N LEU A 156 -56.09 5.00 -13.31
CA LEU A 156 -56.61 6.04 -14.20
C LEU A 156 -56.58 5.59 -15.66
N VAL A 157 -55.52 4.94 -16.13
CA VAL A 157 -55.44 4.38 -17.49
C VAL A 157 -56.50 3.31 -17.70
N GLY A 158 -56.68 2.39 -16.75
CA GLY A 158 -57.73 1.38 -16.81
C GLY A 158 -59.13 2.00 -16.89
N TRP A 159 -59.38 3.01 -16.06
CA TRP A 159 -60.62 3.78 -16.05
C TRP A 159 -60.87 4.48 -17.39
N GLN A 160 -59.85 5.16 -17.95
CA GLN A 160 -59.92 5.82 -19.25
C GLN A 160 -60.29 4.84 -20.36
N ILE A 161 -59.65 3.67 -20.40
CA ILE A 161 -59.95 2.63 -21.40
C ILE A 161 -61.40 2.13 -21.24
N MET A 162 -61.86 1.87 -20.02
CA MET A 162 -63.25 1.45 -19.79
C MET A 162 -64.25 2.51 -20.24
N HIS A 163 -63.99 3.77 -19.92
CA HIS A 163 -64.84 4.90 -20.32
C HIS A 163 -64.90 5.04 -21.84
N LEU A 164 -63.75 4.99 -22.53
CA LEU A 164 -63.68 5.02 -24.00
C LEU A 164 -64.43 3.85 -24.63
N ARG A 165 -64.29 2.62 -24.10
CA ARG A 165 -65.03 1.44 -24.60
C ARG A 165 -66.54 1.58 -24.40
N ALA A 166 -66.97 2.11 -23.26
CA ALA A 166 -68.39 2.36 -22.99
C ALA A 166 -68.97 3.44 -23.91
N PHE A 167 -68.18 4.48 -24.20
CA PHE A 167 -68.54 5.55 -25.12
C PHE A 167 -68.73 5.01 -26.54
N PHE A 168 -67.75 4.29 -27.10
CA PHE A 168 -67.86 3.70 -28.44
C PHE A 168 -69.03 2.70 -28.56
N LYS A 169 -69.31 1.94 -27.50
CA LYS A 169 -70.45 1.00 -27.48
C LYS A 169 -71.81 1.71 -27.51
N ARG A 170 -71.93 2.89 -26.89
CA ARG A 170 -73.17 3.68 -26.89
C ARG A 170 -73.39 4.39 -28.23
N GLU A 171 -72.32 4.87 -28.84
CA GLU A 171 -72.39 5.67 -30.07
C GLU A 171 -72.37 4.81 -31.35
N LYS A 172 -72.12 3.50 -31.24
CA LYS A 172 -72.04 2.54 -32.38
C LYS A 172 -71.03 2.97 -33.45
N LEU A 173 -69.89 3.55 -33.05
CA LEU A 173 -68.81 3.90 -33.98
C LEU A 173 -67.89 2.71 -34.33
N ILE A 174 -68.11 1.54 -33.71
CA ILE A 174 -67.66 0.21 -34.12
C ILE A 174 -68.77 -0.79 -33.84
#